data_AF-A0A2E5C0H8-F1
#
_entry.id   AF-A0A2E5C0H8-F1
#
_cell.length_a   1.000
_cell.length_b   1.000
_cell.length_c   1.000
_cell.angle_alpha   90.00
_cell.angle_beta   90.00
_cell.angle_gamma   90.00
#
_symmetry.space_group_name_H-M   'P 1'
#
loop_
_entity.id
_entity.type
_entity.pdbx_description
1 polymer ?
#
loop_
_entity_poly.entity_id
_entity_poly.type
_entity_poly.pdbx_seq_one_letter_code
_entity_poly.pdbx_strand_id
1 'polypeptide(L)'
;MFGQKKNKTNNVKWIVTFADLITLLFCFFVYLSLFNKPQVDIKTGFILTEKSTKALTGRLPDDLVSSLDSMKGEFYEFREPFEDRLEELIGQKNTSLYKTPILIESVAAGKVDESKNVMKVELMINEKVEADLRIPLFFAGNARRGPVDPKLCTEDGLTSNPEEIQEFDYITGTEVAMITEGEQKSFFPICLINDDLYESSEEIMVQIGKLRGDVERGNFVTRSIFIQDDEPLPTVSFEIERRDLFKGISNVTASISPISGVRTEIPLRVAGTAKENMDFKFREGGIINIYPYTEKGTVELEIIQDDIPMYATRTLVVQMEDDSIKNAEIGGISRQINTIIGAQEMKDCSGINRFLRENQSFSSFELNASKSRCILSLPSGFLFPSGGATIKKGIEQKLETFLGEIRDRYELEGDAIRVDGHTDDVPLNKKARFRNNWELSTVRATTVATLMMEKVGFKPERIAISGYADTRPKTPYLGNDGIRKSGKDLLNARKANRRVELIFTRPAQKERTRRFFPEPNAG
;
A
#
# COMPACT_ATOMS: atom_id res chain seq x y z
N MET A 1 39.72 -37.91 -72.51
CA MET A 1 40.92 -38.37 -73.26
C MET A 1 42.01 -38.66 -72.25
N PHE A 2 42.55 -39.89 -72.30
CA PHE A 2 43.88 -40.38 -71.91
C PHE A 2 44.67 -39.67 -70.78
N GLY A 3 45.27 -40.36 -69.80
CA GLY A 3 45.60 -41.77 -69.72
C GLY A 3 46.44 -42.11 -68.48
N GLN A 4 46.55 -43.42 -68.23
CA GLN A 4 47.36 -44.04 -67.20
C GLN A 4 48.88 -43.86 -67.41
N LYS A 5 49.64 -43.99 -66.30
CA LYS A 5 50.98 -44.63 -66.06
C LYS A 5 51.76 -43.79 -65.03
N LYS A 6 52.57 -44.29 -64.09
CA LYS A 6 53.18 -45.62 -63.85
C LYS A 6 53.75 -45.64 -62.41
N ASN A 7 53.76 -46.83 -61.80
CA ASN A 7 54.47 -47.17 -60.57
C ASN A 7 55.98 -46.91 -60.62
N LYS A 8 56.55 -46.49 -59.48
CA LYS A 8 57.91 -46.86 -59.06
C LYS A 8 57.89 -47.25 -57.58
N THR A 9 58.12 -48.54 -57.36
CA THR A 9 58.44 -49.18 -56.09
C THR A 9 59.77 -48.63 -55.56
N ASN A 10 59.81 -48.23 -54.30
CA ASN A 10 61.05 -48.06 -53.55
C ASN A 10 60.97 -48.94 -52.30
N ASN A 11 61.76 -50.03 -52.32
CA ASN A 11 62.05 -50.86 -51.16
C ASN A 11 62.67 -49.98 -50.07
N VAL A 12 62.02 -49.93 -48.89
CA VAL A 12 62.65 -49.40 -47.68
C VAL A 12 63.60 -50.47 -47.15
N LYS A 13 64.88 -50.35 -47.50
CA LYS A 13 65.99 -50.97 -46.76
C LYS A 13 66.23 -50.12 -45.51
N TRP A 14 65.74 -50.55 -44.36
CA TRP A 14 66.38 -50.16 -43.09
C TRP A 14 67.40 -51.24 -42.74
N ILE A 15 68.63 -50.99 -43.16
CA ILE A 15 69.79 -51.64 -42.53
C ILE A 15 69.95 -50.95 -41.18
N VAL A 16 69.79 -51.77 -40.15
CA VAL A 16 70.24 -51.56 -38.79
C VAL A 16 71.72 -51.20 -38.86
N THR A 17 72.07 -49.94 -38.60
CA THR A 17 73.47 -49.61 -38.33
C THR A 17 73.82 -50.14 -36.95
N PHE A 18 75.04 -50.66 -36.77
CA PHE A 18 75.52 -51.12 -35.45
C PHE A 18 75.35 -50.03 -34.38
N ALA A 19 75.51 -48.76 -34.78
CA ALA A 19 75.27 -47.61 -33.93
C ALA A 19 73.82 -47.58 -33.39
N ASP A 20 72.82 -47.87 -34.23
CA ASP A 20 71.40 -47.88 -33.83
C ASP A 20 71.05 -49.06 -32.91
N LEU A 21 71.72 -50.20 -33.10
CA LEU A 21 71.56 -51.36 -32.20
C LEU A 21 72.19 -51.09 -30.83
N ILE A 22 73.35 -50.42 -30.79
CA ILE A 22 74.00 -50.05 -29.53
C ILE A 22 73.22 -48.95 -28.80
N THR A 23 72.64 -47.96 -29.49
CA THR A 23 71.77 -46.96 -28.86
C THR A 23 70.48 -47.58 -28.35
N LEU A 24 69.85 -48.51 -29.08
CA LEU A 24 68.69 -49.25 -28.58
C LEU A 24 69.04 -50.13 -27.38
N LEU A 25 70.20 -50.80 -27.38
CA LEU A 25 70.67 -51.59 -26.25
C LEU A 25 70.95 -50.70 -25.03
N PHE A 26 71.57 -49.54 -25.25
CA PHE A 26 71.83 -48.57 -24.18
C PHE A 26 70.51 -48.00 -23.62
N CYS A 27 69.55 -47.64 -24.48
CA CYS A 27 68.21 -47.24 -24.05
C CYS A 27 67.50 -48.38 -23.28
N PHE A 28 67.66 -49.63 -23.70
CA PHE A 28 67.11 -50.78 -22.97
C PHE A 28 67.75 -50.96 -21.59
N PHE A 29 69.07 -50.78 -21.46
CA PHE A 29 69.74 -50.83 -20.15
C PHE A 29 69.42 -49.63 -19.26
N VAL A 30 69.27 -48.43 -19.82
CA VAL A 30 68.80 -47.24 -19.08
C VAL A 30 67.37 -47.45 -18.62
N TYR A 31 66.51 -48.04 -19.46
CA TYR A 31 65.15 -48.40 -19.09
C TYR A 31 65.15 -49.45 -17.98
N LEU A 32 65.90 -50.55 -18.12
CA LEU A 32 66.06 -51.56 -17.06
C LEU A 32 66.62 -50.98 -15.76
N SER A 33 67.56 -50.04 -15.84
CA SER A 33 68.13 -49.34 -14.68
C SER A 33 67.07 -48.48 -13.98
N LEU A 34 66.18 -47.81 -14.72
CA LEU A 34 65.05 -47.06 -14.16
C LEU A 34 64.03 -47.97 -13.47
N PHE A 35 63.86 -49.21 -13.94
CA PHE A 35 62.98 -50.21 -13.29
C PHE A 35 63.66 -50.96 -12.15
N ASN A 36 64.98 -51.03 -12.12
CA ASN A 36 65.73 -51.65 -11.04
C ASN A 36 66.01 -50.63 -9.93
N LYS A 37 64.95 -50.17 -9.26
CA LYS A 37 65.11 -49.53 -7.96
C LYS A 37 65.61 -50.61 -6.99
N PRO A 38 66.79 -50.47 -6.34
CA PRO A 38 67.08 -51.30 -5.20
C PRO A 38 66.00 -51.00 -4.15
N GLN A 39 65.07 -51.93 -3.95
CA GLN A 39 64.20 -51.89 -2.79
C GLN A 39 65.07 -52.21 -1.58
N VAL A 40 65.73 -51.19 -1.04
CA VAL A 40 66.12 -51.21 0.35
C VAL A 40 64.82 -51.04 1.12
N ASP A 41 64.22 -52.16 1.48
CA ASP A 41 63.04 -52.21 2.32
C ASP A 41 63.46 -51.83 3.75
N ILE A 42 63.74 -50.54 3.96
CA ILE A 42 63.85 -49.99 5.30
C ILE A 42 62.42 -49.95 5.81
N LYS A 43 62.00 -51.04 6.45
CA LYS A 43 60.74 -51.07 7.19
C LYS A 43 60.84 -50.05 8.32
N THR A 44 60.38 -48.84 8.05
CA THR A 44 60.21 -47.79 9.05
C THR A 44 58.94 -48.13 9.82
N GLY A 45 59.12 -48.47 11.09
CA GLY A 45 58.05 -48.88 11.97
C GLY A 45 58.52 -48.80 13.41
N PHE A 46 57.63 -49.08 14.35
CA PHE A 46 57.97 -49.08 15.76
C PHE A 46 57.61 -50.41 16.41
N ILE A 47 58.31 -50.70 17.51
CA ILE A 47 58.09 -51.89 18.33
C ILE A 47 57.78 -51.41 19.74
N LEU A 48 56.75 -52.00 20.34
CA LEU A 48 56.46 -51.79 21.76
C LEU A 48 57.52 -52.47 22.62
N THR A 49 58.32 -51.65 23.30
CA THR A 49 59.38 -52.13 24.20
C THR A 49 58.88 -52.28 25.63
N GLU A 50 59.51 -53.18 26.38
CA GLU A 50 59.22 -53.38 27.82
C GLU A 50 59.38 -52.10 28.65
N LYS A 51 60.29 -51.22 28.23
CA LYS A 51 60.53 -49.95 28.90
C LYS A 51 59.34 -48.98 28.71
N SER A 52 58.69 -49.06 27.55
CA SER A 52 57.49 -48.27 27.22
C SER A 52 56.28 -48.74 28.03
N THR A 53 56.04 -50.06 28.14
CA THR A 53 54.90 -50.59 28.91
C THR A 53 55.10 -50.42 30.41
N LYS A 54 56.32 -50.62 30.93
CA LYS A 54 56.64 -50.36 32.35
C LYS A 54 56.50 -48.89 32.76
N ALA A 55 56.69 -47.94 31.85
CA ALA A 55 56.48 -46.51 32.14
C ALA A 55 54.99 -46.13 32.28
N LEU A 56 54.10 -46.99 31.77
CA LEU A 56 52.65 -46.83 31.84
C LEU A 56 52.07 -47.51 33.11
N THR A 57 52.82 -48.43 33.72
CA THR A 57 52.46 -49.06 35.00
C THR A 57 52.37 -48.01 36.10
N GLY A 58 51.18 -47.84 36.69
CA GLY A 58 50.87 -46.80 37.69
C GLY A 58 50.23 -45.51 37.14
N ARG A 59 50.15 -45.34 35.82
CA ARG A 59 49.35 -44.26 35.17
C ARG A 59 48.06 -44.75 34.53
N LEU A 60 48.02 -46.01 34.12
CA LEU A 60 46.84 -46.66 33.57
C LEU A 60 46.42 -47.84 34.48
N PRO A 61 45.14 -48.26 34.45
CA PRO A 61 44.67 -49.42 35.19
C PRO A 61 45.46 -50.68 34.83
N ASP A 62 45.75 -51.52 35.83
CA ASP A 62 46.62 -52.69 35.68
C ASP A 62 46.12 -53.67 34.59
N ASP A 63 44.81 -53.77 34.41
CA ASP A 63 44.17 -54.60 33.38
C ASP A 63 44.54 -54.14 31.95
N LEU A 64 44.60 -52.82 31.73
CA LEU A 64 44.91 -52.20 30.45
C LEU A 64 46.40 -52.30 30.10
N VAL A 65 47.26 -52.15 31.12
CA VAL A 65 48.70 -52.37 31.00
C VAL A 65 48.99 -53.84 30.69
N SER A 66 48.26 -54.77 31.30
CA SER A 66 48.39 -56.20 31.02
C SER A 66 47.98 -56.57 29.59
N SER A 67 46.94 -55.91 29.05
CA SER A 67 46.53 -56.06 27.65
C SER A 67 47.55 -55.46 26.68
N LEU A 68 48.16 -54.31 26.98
CA LEU A 68 49.23 -53.73 26.16
C LEU A 68 50.51 -54.57 26.17
N ASP A 69 50.80 -55.26 27.27
CA ASP A 69 51.92 -56.20 27.34
C ASP A 69 51.78 -57.36 26.34
N SER A 70 50.55 -57.68 25.87
CA SER A 70 50.32 -58.69 24.83
C SER A 70 50.78 -58.26 23.43
N MET A 71 50.93 -56.96 23.18
CA MET A 71 51.42 -56.40 21.91
C MET A 71 52.94 -56.18 21.91
N LYS A 72 53.62 -56.56 23.00
CA LYS A 72 55.06 -56.37 23.18
C LYS A 72 55.85 -57.18 22.15
N GLY A 73 56.79 -56.52 21.48
CA GLY A 73 57.67 -57.17 20.50
C GLY A 73 57.06 -57.35 19.10
N GLU A 74 55.80 -56.97 18.89
CA GLU A 74 55.22 -56.89 17.55
C GLU A 74 55.73 -55.65 16.80
N PHE A 75 55.99 -55.81 15.50
CA PHE A 75 56.47 -54.75 14.63
C PHE A 75 55.29 -54.16 13.85
N TYR A 76 55.07 -52.86 14.01
CA TYR A 76 54.03 -52.13 13.29
C TYR A 76 54.66 -51.14 12.32
N GLU A 77 54.31 -51.27 11.04
CA GLU A 77 54.85 -50.44 9.95
C GLU A 77 54.16 -49.07 9.88
N PHE A 78 52.86 -49.01 10.21
CA PHE A 78 52.06 -47.78 10.21
C PHE A 78 51.18 -47.69 11.47
N ARG A 79 50.66 -46.50 11.76
CA ARG A 79 49.81 -46.22 12.93
C ARG A 79 48.47 -46.97 12.88
N GLU A 80 47.87 -47.10 11.71
CA GLU A 80 46.55 -47.72 11.50
C GLU A 80 46.45 -49.18 12.01
N PRO A 81 47.32 -50.13 11.62
CA PRO A 81 47.24 -51.51 12.12
C PRO A 81 47.54 -51.65 13.61
N PHE A 82 48.27 -50.69 14.20
CA PHE A 82 48.47 -50.63 15.64
C PHE A 82 47.18 -50.17 16.36
N GLU A 83 46.51 -49.15 15.82
CA GLU A 83 45.24 -48.64 16.34
C GLU A 83 44.14 -49.70 16.27
N ASP A 84 44.00 -50.40 15.14
CA ASP A 84 43.00 -51.48 14.98
C ASP A 84 43.18 -52.57 16.06
N ARG A 85 44.43 -52.95 16.35
CA ARG A 85 44.74 -53.97 17.36
C ARG A 85 44.54 -53.45 18.78
N LEU A 86 44.86 -52.19 19.02
CA LEU A 86 44.61 -51.53 20.29
C LEU A 86 43.10 -51.44 20.58
N GLU A 87 42.29 -51.13 19.56
CA GLU A 87 40.84 -51.06 19.65
C GLU A 87 40.19 -52.43 19.91
N GLU A 88 40.73 -53.50 19.31
CA GLU A 88 40.29 -54.88 19.57
C GLU A 88 40.57 -55.31 21.03
N LEU A 89 41.71 -54.91 21.59
CA LEU A 89 42.12 -55.29 22.95
C LEU A 89 41.47 -54.45 24.06
N ILE A 90 41.22 -53.17 23.81
CA ILE A 90 40.61 -52.25 24.79
C ILE A 90 39.07 -52.32 24.73
N GLY A 91 38.52 -52.74 23.58
CA GLY A 91 37.09 -52.74 23.30
C GLY A 91 36.54 -51.31 23.08
N GLN A 92 35.62 -51.15 22.12
CA GLN A 92 35.02 -49.86 21.73
C GLN A 92 34.43 -49.02 22.89
N LYS A 93 34.18 -49.63 24.06
CA LYS A 93 33.60 -48.95 25.24
C LYS A 93 34.60 -48.16 26.09
N ASN A 94 35.91 -48.38 25.95
CA ASN A 94 36.92 -47.71 26.79
C ASN A 94 37.74 -46.65 26.04
N THR A 95 37.75 -46.64 24.70
CA THR A 95 38.33 -45.55 23.90
C THR A 95 37.56 -44.23 24.03
N SER A 96 36.27 -44.32 24.34
CA SER A 96 35.39 -43.18 24.64
C SER A 96 35.60 -42.57 26.04
N LEU A 97 36.32 -43.25 26.95
CA LEU A 97 36.64 -42.74 28.29
C LEU A 97 37.89 -41.82 28.30
N TYR A 98 38.69 -41.79 27.22
CA TYR A 98 39.95 -41.03 27.14
C TYR A 98 40.00 -40.00 26.01
N LYS A 99 38.96 -39.87 25.21
CA LYS A 99 38.73 -38.64 24.43
C LYS A 99 38.05 -37.65 25.37
N THR A 100 38.65 -36.49 25.61
CA THR A 100 37.91 -35.37 26.21
C THR A 100 37.08 -34.73 25.09
N PRO A 101 35.75 -34.95 25.05
CA PRO A 101 34.92 -34.35 24.02
C PRO A 101 34.87 -32.85 24.29
N ILE A 102 35.26 -32.03 23.30
CA ILE A 102 35.08 -30.59 23.38
C ILE A 102 33.58 -30.26 23.27
N LEU A 103 32.95 -30.01 24.42
CA LEU A 103 31.53 -29.64 24.50
C LEU A 103 31.38 -28.15 24.22
N ILE A 104 30.58 -27.79 23.21
CA ILE A 104 30.17 -26.40 23.01
C ILE A 104 29.06 -26.09 24.01
N GLU A 105 29.40 -25.32 25.05
CA GLU A 105 28.51 -25.11 26.22
C GLU A 105 27.49 -23.97 26.02
N SER A 106 27.79 -23.03 25.12
CA SER A 106 26.91 -21.90 24.83
C SER A 106 27.11 -21.45 23.39
N VAL A 107 26.00 -21.16 22.74
CA VAL A 107 25.80 -20.24 21.62
C VAL A 107 24.72 -19.32 22.17
N ALA A 108 24.94 -18.01 22.20
CA ALA A 108 24.04 -17.07 22.86
C ALA A 108 22.56 -17.38 22.48
N ALA A 109 21.77 -17.89 23.42
CA ALA A 109 20.32 -17.86 23.28
C ALA A 109 19.90 -16.48 23.72
N GLY A 110 19.25 -15.77 22.82
CA GLY A 110 18.82 -14.43 23.11
C GLY A 110 17.84 -13.98 22.08
N LYS A 111 16.90 -13.18 22.56
CA LYS A 111 16.27 -12.16 21.76
C LYS A 111 17.27 -11.02 21.67
N VAL A 112 17.53 -10.55 20.46
CA VAL A 112 18.43 -9.43 20.20
C VAL A 112 17.64 -8.39 19.44
N ASP A 113 17.61 -7.19 20.00
CA ASP A 113 17.01 -6.02 19.36
C ASP A 113 17.89 -5.60 18.17
N GLU A 114 17.27 -5.27 17.05
CA GLU A 114 17.94 -4.92 15.79
C GLU A 114 18.92 -3.74 15.96
N SER A 115 18.53 -2.73 16.76
CA SER A 115 19.36 -1.57 17.09
C SER A 115 20.69 -1.86 17.79
N LYS A 116 20.93 -3.10 18.23
CA LYS A 116 22.23 -3.48 18.80
C LYS A 116 23.34 -3.55 17.75
N ASN A 117 23.02 -3.55 16.45
CA ASN A 117 23.94 -3.55 15.29
C ASN A 117 24.92 -4.74 15.21
N VAL A 118 25.27 -5.36 16.32
CA VAL A 118 26.15 -6.52 16.42
C VAL A 118 25.72 -7.44 17.54
N MET A 119 25.63 -8.71 17.20
CA MET A 119 25.45 -9.81 18.12
C MET A 119 26.74 -10.61 18.20
N LYS A 120 27.27 -10.78 19.41
CA LYS A 120 28.43 -11.64 19.67
C LYS A 120 27.95 -13.02 20.08
N VAL A 121 28.09 -13.97 19.15
CA VAL A 121 27.86 -15.38 19.42
C VAL A 121 29.10 -15.94 20.13
N GLU A 122 28.99 -16.14 21.43
CA GLU A 122 30.05 -16.80 22.21
C GLU A 122 30.07 -18.29 21.91
N LEU A 123 31.26 -18.83 21.64
CA LEU A 123 31.54 -20.24 21.51
C LEU A 123 32.48 -20.62 22.66
N MET A 124 32.04 -21.51 23.54
CA MET A 124 32.84 -21.99 24.67
C MET A 124 33.19 -23.46 24.49
N ILE A 125 34.37 -23.87 24.95
CA ILE A 125 34.82 -25.25 24.99
C ILE A 125 35.22 -25.62 26.43
N ASN A 126 35.06 -26.88 26.81
CA ASN A 126 35.32 -27.35 28.18
C ASN A 126 36.81 -27.38 28.57
N GLU A 127 37.72 -27.55 27.60
CA GLU A 127 39.17 -27.62 27.82
C GLU A 127 39.92 -26.68 26.87
N LYS A 128 41.15 -26.29 27.23
CA LYS A 128 42.00 -25.42 26.38
C LYS A 128 42.48 -26.21 25.17
N VAL A 129 42.43 -25.59 24.00
CA VAL A 129 42.99 -26.19 22.78
C VAL A 129 44.52 -26.10 22.77
N GLU A 130 45.18 -27.19 22.37
CA GLU A 130 46.63 -27.26 22.20
C GLU A 130 47.11 -26.70 20.85
N ALA A 131 46.17 -26.38 19.94
CA ALA A 131 46.42 -25.73 18.66
C ALA A 131 45.16 -25.01 18.18
N ASP A 132 45.30 -24.06 17.25
CA ASP A 132 44.18 -23.31 16.69
C ASP A 132 43.05 -24.22 16.16
N LEU A 133 41.86 -24.10 16.75
CA LEU A 133 40.69 -24.88 16.38
C LEU A 133 39.78 -24.10 15.43
N ARG A 134 39.55 -24.67 14.24
CA ARG A 134 38.63 -24.16 13.21
C ARG A 134 37.26 -24.78 13.35
N ILE A 135 36.25 -23.95 13.63
CA ILE A 135 34.86 -24.38 13.80
C ILE A 135 34.03 -23.82 12.64
N PRO A 136 33.65 -24.63 11.64
CA PRO A 136 32.73 -24.18 10.61
C PRO A 136 31.34 -23.97 11.20
N LEU A 137 30.70 -22.86 10.85
CA LEU A 137 29.34 -22.51 11.25
C LEU A 137 28.43 -22.52 10.02
N PHE A 138 27.22 -23.03 10.21
CA PHE A 138 26.15 -23.03 9.22
C PHE A 138 25.00 -22.18 9.75
N PHE A 139 24.38 -21.42 8.86
CA PHE A 139 23.26 -20.54 9.18
C PHE A 139 22.02 -21.01 8.42
N ALA A 140 20.90 -21.11 9.13
CA ALA A 140 19.57 -21.42 8.62
C ALA A 140 18.54 -20.54 9.34
N GLY A 141 17.25 -20.73 9.09
CA GLY A 141 16.18 -19.93 9.70
C GLY A 141 15.34 -19.18 8.66
N ASN A 142 14.49 -18.26 9.11
CA ASN A 142 13.68 -17.42 8.24
C ASN A 142 14.23 -16.00 8.07
N ALA A 143 15.19 -15.57 8.90
CA ALA A 143 15.92 -14.32 8.66
C ALA A 143 16.76 -14.41 7.37
N ARG A 144 16.65 -13.39 6.52
CA ARG A 144 17.37 -13.18 5.27
C ARG A 144 18.84 -12.89 5.57
N ARG A 145 19.68 -13.81 5.12
CA ARG A 145 21.12 -13.73 5.26
C ARG A 145 21.74 -12.99 4.08
N GLY A 146 22.50 -11.94 4.36
CA GLY A 146 23.32 -11.24 3.39
C GLY A 146 24.68 -11.89 3.12
N PRO A 147 25.55 -11.23 2.33
CA PRO A 147 26.85 -11.77 1.95
C PRO A 147 27.83 -11.89 3.13
N VAL A 148 28.83 -12.74 2.97
CA VAL A 148 29.95 -12.86 3.92
C VAL A 148 31.03 -11.85 3.55
N ASP A 149 31.20 -10.81 4.37
CA ASP A 149 32.21 -9.78 4.14
C ASP A 149 32.93 -9.36 5.45
N PRO A 150 34.20 -9.75 5.65
CA PRO A 150 34.99 -9.40 6.82
C PRO A 150 35.27 -7.88 6.97
N LYS A 151 35.15 -7.11 5.88
CA LYS A 151 35.34 -5.65 5.94
C LYS A 151 34.07 -4.93 6.41
N LEU A 152 32.92 -5.50 6.08
CA LEU A 152 31.62 -4.91 6.36
C LEU A 152 31.13 -5.28 7.75
N CYS A 153 31.32 -6.53 8.17
CA CYS A 153 30.97 -7.01 9.50
C CYS A 153 32.22 -7.33 10.32
N THR A 154 32.42 -6.55 11.39
CA THR A 154 33.57 -6.66 12.31
C THR A 154 33.12 -7.01 13.73
N GLU A 155 34.06 -7.23 14.65
CA GLU A 155 33.73 -7.49 16.06
C GLU A 155 32.99 -6.34 16.75
N ASP A 156 33.11 -5.12 16.22
CA ASP A 156 32.42 -3.93 16.73
C ASP A 156 31.10 -3.66 15.99
N GLY A 157 30.79 -4.45 14.95
CA GLY A 157 29.56 -4.37 14.15
C GLY A 157 29.76 -3.96 12.70
N LEU A 158 28.69 -3.44 12.10
CA LEU A 158 28.68 -2.93 10.73
C LEU A 158 29.55 -1.68 10.59
N THR A 159 30.51 -1.71 9.67
CA THR A 159 31.39 -0.57 9.38
C THR A 159 30.73 0.48 8.49
N SER A 160 29.77 0.07 7.67
CA SER A 160 28.92 0.92 6.84
C SER A 160 27.60 0.21 6.55
N ASN A 161 26.52 0.96 6.33
CA ASN A 161 25.21 0.43 5.94
C ASN A 161 24.84 0.88 4.51
N PRO A 162 25.40 0.25 3.46
CA PRO A 162 25.07 0.57 2.08
C PRO A 162 23.66 0.08 1.68
N GLU A 163 23.03 0.73 0.69
CA GLU A 163 21.67 0.38 0.24
C GLU A 163 21.55 -1.08 -0.23
N GLU A 164 22.62 -1.68 -0.76
CA GLU A 164 22.59 -3.06 -1.27
C GLU A 164 22.46 -4.13 -0.18
N ILE A 165 22.70 -3.79 1.10
CA ILE A 165 22.52 -4.75 2.20
C ILE A 165 21.22 -4.57 2.96
N GLN A 166 20.49 -3.47 2.76
CA GLN A 166 19.25 -3.17 3.49
C GLN A 166 18.12 -4.17 3.23
N GLU A 167 18.24 -5.04 2.20
CA GLU A 167 17.27 -6.11 1.96
C GLU A 167 17.48 -7.36 2.84
N PHE A 168 18.56 -7.41 3.62
CA PHE A 168 18.92 -8.51 4.51
C PHE A 168 18.78 -8.11 5.98
N ASP A 169 18.54 -9.08 6.85
CA ASP A 169 18.33 -8.82 8.28
C ASP A 169 19.67 -8.97 9.04
N TYR A 170 20.61 -9.75 8.49
CA TYR A 170 21.96 -9.86 9.04
C TYR A 170 23.04 -10.23 8.01
N ILE A 171 24.27 -9.88 8.33
CA ILE A 171 25.49 -10.29 7.63
C ILE A 171 26.52 -10.89 8.59
N THR A 172 27.46 -11.66 8.04
CA THR A 172 28.52 -12.30 8.83
C THR A 172 29.89 -11.96 8.25
N GLY A 173 30.89 -11.68 9.09
CA GLY A 173 32.26 -11.42 8.61
C GLY A 173 33.03 -12.68 8.16
N THR A 174 32.67 -13.83 8.70
CA THR A 174 33.31 -15.13 8.43
C THR A 174 32.29 -16.25 8.59
N GLU A 175 32.56 -17.46 8.09
CA GLU A 175 31.75 -18.67 8.38
C GLU A 175 32.53 -19.68 9.23
N VAL A 176 33.77 -19.33 9.59
CA VAL A 176 34.65 -20.17 10.39
C VAL A 176 35.02 -19.39 11.63
N ALA A 177 34.60 -19.88 12.79
CA ALA A 177 35.07 -19.39 14.07
C ALA A 177 36.43 -20.02 14.40
N MET A 178 37.30 -19.24 15.01
CA MET A 178 38.65 -19.63 15.40
C MET A 178 38.78 -19.54 16.92
N ILE A 179 39.15 -20.63 17.57
CA ILE A 179 39.61 -20.60 18.98
C ILE A 179 41.13 -20.73 18.93
N THR A 180 41.84 -19.74 19.47
CA THR A 180 43.31 -19.72 19.42
C THR A 180 43.91 -20.66 20.47
N GLU A 181 45.14 -21.11 20.24
CA GLU A 181 45.89 -21.95 21.17
C GLU A 181 45.86 -21.38 22.62
N GLY A 182 45.49 -22.23 23.58
CA GLY A 182 45.44 -21.86 25.00
C GLY A 182 44.18 -21.12 25.46
N GLU A 183 43.27 -20.77 24.54
CA GLU A 183 41.96 -20.21 24.84
C GLU A 183 40.88 -21.28 24.98
N GLN A 184 39.80 -20.93 25.67
CA GLN A 184 38.61 -21.81 25.87
C GLN A 184 37.34 -21.19 25.28
N LYS A 185 37.44 -19.99 24.72
CA LYS A 185 36.29 -19.22 24.27
C LYS A 185 36.69 -18.40 23.06
N SER A 186 35.74 -18.20 22.16
CA SER A 186 35.85 -17.28 21.04
C SER A 186 34.52 -16.61 20.78
N PHE A 187 34.56 -15.42 20.17
CA PHE A 187 33.37 -14.66 19.82
C PHE A 187 33.25 -14.61 18.30
N PHE A 188 32.03 -14.83 17.84
CA PHE A 188 31.70 -14.73 16.43
C PHE A 188 30.69 -13.59 16.24
N PRO A 189 31.04 -12.52 15.51
CA PRO A 189 30.13 -11.41 15.27
C PRO A 189 29.13 -11.74 14.15
N ILE A 190 27.86 -11.56 14.47
CA ILE A 190 26.76 -11.43 13.50
C ILE A 190 26.37 -9.96 13.51
N CYS A 191 26.49 -9.27 12.39
CA CYS A 191 26.10 -7.87 12.32
C CYS A 191 24.64 -7.78 11.85
N LEU A 192 23.80 -7.20 12.69
CA LEU A 192 22.38 -6.99 12.43
C LEU A 192 22.23 -5.72 11.62
N ILE A 193 21.44 -5.78 10.57
CA ILE A 193 21.14 -4.61 9.76
C ILE A 193 19.92 -3.97 10.39
N ASN A 194 20.06 -2.72 10.81
CA ASN A 194 18.97 -1.94 11.38
C ASN A 194 18.35 -1.04 10.32
N ASP A 195 17.05 -1.15 10.12
CA ASP A 195 16.29 -0.24 9.26
C ASP A 195 15.21 0.55 10.04
N ASP A 196 14.24 1.13 9.33
CA ASP A 196 13.15 1.94 9.89
C ASP A 196 11.77 1.29 9.61
N LEU A 197 11.75 0.01 9.22
CA LEU A 197 10.58 -0.74 8.78
C LEU A 197 10.08 -1.64 9.90
N TYR A 198 8.77 -1.62 10.16
CA TYR A 198 8.20 -2.59 11.09
C TYR A 198 8.18 -4.00 10.47
N GLU A 199 8.89 -4.93 11.10
CA GLU A 199 9.01 -6.34 10.73
C GLU A 199 8.49 -7.29 11.84
N SER A 200 8.33 -8.57 11.49
CA SER A 200 7.97 -9.61 12.46
C SER A 200 9.23 -10.25 13.02
N SER A 201 9.23 -10.68 14.29
CA SER A 201 10.41 -11.37 14.84
C SER A 201 10.88 -12.55 13.99
N GLU A 202 12.16 -12.57 13.70
CA GLU A 202 12.79 -13.56 12.83
C GLU A 202 13.76 -14.46 13.59
N GLU A 203 14.02 -15.65 13.05
CA GLU A 203 14.90 -16.66 13.63
C GLU A 203 16.16 -16.85 12.77
N ILE A 204 17.32 -16.70 13.41
CA ILE A 204 18.61 -17.19 12.91
C ILE A 204 18.94 -18.49 13.64
N MET A 205 19.07 -19.57 12.89
CA MET A 205 19.52 -20.86 13.37
C MET A 205 21.01 -21.04 13.06
N VAL A 206 21.85 -21.04 14.09
CA VAL A 206 23.29 -21.27 13.98
C VAL A 206 23.59 -22.73 14.31
N GLN A 207 24.25 -23.43 13.40
CA GLN A 207 24.60 -24.83 13.54
C GLN A 207 26.11 -25.06 13.39
N ILE A 208 26.68 -25.86 14.27
CA ILE A 208 28.09 -26.25 14.20
C ILE A 208 28.28 -27.34 13.14
N GLY A 209 29.19 -27.06 12.22
CA GLY A 209 29.59 -27.92 11.13
C GLY A 209 30.46 -29.10 11.54
N LYS A 210 30.91 -29.90 10.56
CA LYS A 210 31.66 -31.13 10.85
C LYS A 210 33.06 -30.74 11.33
N LEU A 211 33.38 -31.12 12.56
CA LEU A 211 34.68 -30.88 13.16
C LEU A 211 35.68 -31.92 12.64
N ARG A 212 36.96 -31.53 12.57
CA ARG A 212 38.09 -32.40 12.19
C ARG A 212 39.07 -32.45 13.37
N GLY A 213 39.79 -33.56 13.51
CA GLY A 213 40.71 -33.79 14.65
C GLY A 213 40.02 -34.45 15.84
N ASP A 214 40.63 -34.37 17.03
CA ASP A 214 40.17 -34.99 18.28
C ASP A 214 39.01 -34.22 18.95
N VAL A 215 38.07 -33.73 18.15
CA VAL A 215 37.00 -32.82 18.58
C VAL A 215 35.64 -33.41 18.20
N GLU A 216 34.85 -33.81 19.19
CA GLU A 216 33.51 -34.35 19.00
C GLU A 216 32.44 -33.30 19.34
N ARG A 217 31.32 -33.28 18.60
CA ARG A 217 30.24 -32.32 18.85
C ARG A 217 29.51 -32.70 20.15
N GLY A 218 29.33 -31.74 21.05
CA GLY A 218 28.48 -31.89 22.22
C GLY A 218 26.97 -31.91 21.92
N ASN A 219 26.15 -31.89 22.99
CA ASN A 219 24.69 -31.96 22.90
C ASN A 219 24.02 -30.73 22.23
N PHE A 220 24.71 -29.59 22.17
CA PHE A 220 24.20 -28.35 21.58
C PHE A 220 24.86 -28.07 20.23
N VAL A 221 24.36 -28.72 19.18
CA VAL A 221 24.88 -28.55 17.80
C VAL A 221 24.21 -27.38 17.08
N THR A 222 23.02 -26.99 17.54
CA THR A 222 22.19 -25.96 16.89
C THR A 222 21.62 -25.02 17.94
N ARG A 223 21.55 -23.74 17.60
CA ARG A 223 20.93 -22.71 18.43
C ARG A 223 20.09 -21.76 17.60
N SER A 224 18.94 -21.40 18.16
CA SER A 224 18.06 -20.37 17.61
C SER A 224 18.32 -19.04 18.30
N ILE A 225 18.39 -17.99 17.50
CA ILE A 225 18.53 -16.60 17.88
C ILE A 225 17.33 -15.89 17.29
N PHE A 226 16.66 -15.03 18.06
CA PHE A 226 15.53 -14.28 17.56
C PHE A 226 15.89 -12.81 17.41
N ILE A 227 15.77 -12.28 16.19
CA ILE A 227 15.87 -10.84 15.91
C ILE A 227 14.53 -10.22 16.30
N GLN A 228 14.58 -9.20 17.15
CA GLN A 228 13.42 -8.41 17.51
C GLN A 228 13.54 -7.04 16.87
N ASP A 229 12.61 -6.76 15.97
CA ASP A 229 12.26 -5.42 15.49
C ASP A 229 12.09 -4.47 16.67
N ASP A 230 12.72 -3.30 16.61
CA ASP A 230 12.58 -2.25 17.63
C ASP A 230 11.68 -1.08 17.21
N GLU A 231 11.13 -1.18 16.00
CA GLU A 231 10.18 -0.25 15.41
C GLU A 231 8.82 -0.40 16.11
N PRO A 232 8.13 0.73 16.36
CA PRO A 232 6.81 0.68 16.94
C PRO A 232 5.81 0.09 15.94
N LEU A 233 4.84 -0.66 16.47
CA LEU A 233 3.71 -1.17 15.70
C LEU A 233 3.06 -0.01 14.91
N PRO A 234 2.90 -0.13 13.58
CA PRO A 234 2.56 1.00 12.75
C PRO A 234 1.10 1.40 12.91
N THR A 235 0.81 2.67 12.68
CA THR A 235 -0.55 3.21 12.76
C THR A 235 -1.12 3.47 11.37
N VAL A 236 -2.40 3.13 11.18
CA VAL A 236 -3.11 3.36 9.91
C VAL A 236 -4.17 4.44 10.04
N SER A 237 -4.28 5.30 9.04
CA SER A 237 -5.26 6.39 8.99
C SER A 237 -5.75 6.66 7.58
N PHE A 238 -7.02 7.03 7.42
CA PHE A 238 -7.52 7.53 6.14
C PHE A 238 -6.89 8.88 5.81
N GLU A 239 -6.53 9.09 4.54
CA GLU A 239 -6.01 10.39 4.09
C GLU A 239 -7.07 11.50 4.10
N ILE A 240 -8.35 11.12 4.01
CA ILE A 240 -9.47 12.03 3.85
C ILE A 240 -10.50 11.72 4.93
N GLU A 241 -10.79 12.68 5.80
CA GLU A 241 -11.85 12.55 6.80
C GLU A 241 -13.24 12.73 6.18
N ARG A 242 -13.40 13.70 5.26
CA ARG A 242 -14.70 14.04 4.63
C ARG A 242 -14.57 14.41 3.18
N ARG A 243 -15.50 13.95 2.34
CA ARG A 243 -15.60 14.35 0.93
C ARG A 243 -17.01 14.16 0.34
N ASP A 244 -17.21 14.79 -0.81
CA ASP A 244 -18.38 14.59 -1.64
C ASP A 244 -18.07 13.64 -2.80
N LEU A 245 -19.01 12.75 -3.12
CA LEU A 245 -18.88 11.73 -4.15
C LEU A 245 -20.00 11.84 -5.19
N PHE A 246 -19.62 11.66 -6.46
CA PHE A 246 -20.51 11.64 -7.62
C PHE A 246 -20.48 10.26 -8.28
N LYS A 247 -21.39 10.01 -9.22
CA LYS A 247 -21.41 8.76 -10.01
C LYS A 247 -20.05 8.50 -10.64
N GLY A 248 -19.53 7.28 -10.48
CA GLY A 248 -18.24 6.87 -11.02
C GLY A 248 -17.42 6.07 -10.02
N ILE A 249 -16.15 5.85 -10.37
CA ILE A 249 -15.18 5.14 -9.53
C ILE A 249 -14.46 6.17 -8.65
N SER A 250 -14.31 5.86 -7.38
CA SER A 250 -13.56 6.64 -6.41
C SER A 250 -12.66 5.73 -5.57
N ASN A 251 -11.54 6.25 -5.09
CA ASN A 251 -10.60 5.47 -4.28
C ASN A 251 -10.75 5.83 -2.81
N VAL A 252 -10.72 4.83 -1.93
CA VAL A 252 -10.58 5.01 -0.48
C VAL A 252 -9.14 4.65 -0.15
N THR A 253 -8.37 5.63 0.34
CA THR A 253 -6.93 5.50 0.61
C THR A 253 -6.66 5.56 2.10
N ALA A 254 -5.87 4.62 2.59
CA ALA A 254 -5.28 4.66 3.93
C ALA A 254 -3.76 4.78 3.82
N SER A 255 -3.16 5.57 4.71
CA SER A 255 -1.72 5.70 4.88
C SER A 255 -1.26 4.98 6.16
N ILE A 256 -0.05 4.44 6.14
CA ILE A 256 0.59 3.77 7.28
C ILE A 256 1.83 4.56 7.73
N SER A 257 2.10 4.61 9.04
CA SER A 257 3.32 5.20 9.59
C SER A 257 3.68 4.58 10.96
N PRO A 258 4.95 4.14 11.17
CA PRO A 258 6.03 3.98 10.19
C PRO A 258 5.70 3.02 9.03
N ILE A 259 6.57 2.93 8.02
CA ILE A 259 6.39 1.99 6.91
C ILE A 259 6.54 0.57 7.46
N SER A 260 5.75 -0.37 6.95
CA SER A 260 5.84 -1.77 7.37
C SER A 260 6.56 -2.62 6.31
N GLY A 261 7.46 -3.49 6.75
CA GLY A 261 8.05 -4.57 5.97
C GLY A 261 7.10 -5.77 5.78
N VAL A 262 5.98 -5.81 6.51
CA VAL A 262 4.96 -6.85 6.39
C VAL A 262 3.64 -6.33 5.80
N ARG A 263 2.89 -7.21 5.13
CA ARG A 263 1.59 -6.85 4.56
C ARG A 263 0.61 -6.50 5.68
N THR A 264 -0.01 -5.34 5.57
CA THR A 264 -1.05 -4.87 6.51
C THR A 264 -2.43 -5.02 5.85
N GLU A 265 -3.35 -5.67 6.56
CA GLU A 265 -4.74 -5.89 6.10
C GLU A 265 -5.69 -5.05 6.95
N ILE A 266 -6.49 -4.19 6.31
CA ILE A 266 -7.41 -3.25 6.98
C ILE A 266 -8.84 -3.53 6.50
N PRO A 267 -9.61 -4.36 7.22
CA PRO A 267 -11.03 -4.56 6.92
C PRO A 267 -11.84 -3.30 7.17
N LEU A 268 -12.81 -3.04 6.30
CA LEU A 268 -13.67 -1.87 6.33
C LEU A 268 -15.12 -2.28 6.63
N ARG A 269 -15.75 -1.54 7.52
CA ARG A 269 -17.19 -1.57 7.75
C ARG A 269 -17.84 -0.31 7.21
N VAL A 270 -19.08 -0.46 6.73
CA VAL A 270 -19.89 0.66 6.22
C VAL A 270 -21.08 0.96 7.13
N ALA A 271 -21.42 2.24 7.23
CA ALA A 271 -22.59 2.72 7.97
C ALA A 271 -23.21 3.95 7.28
N GLY A 272 -24.37 4.39 7.76
CA GLY A 272 -25.05 5.59 7.28
C GLY A 272 -26.34 5.29 6.53
N THR A 273 -26.73 6.20 5.64
CA THR A 273 -28.00 6.11 4.88
C THR A 273 -27.84 5.49 3.50
N ALA A 274 -26.60 5.43 2.99
CA ALA A 274 -26.28 4.80 1.72
C ALA A 274 -26.34 3.28 1.84
N LYS A 275 -26.90 2.60 0.85
CA LYS A 275 -27.04 1.15 0.79
C LYS A 275 -26.07 0.55 -0.20
N GLU A 276 -25.36 -0.50 0.23
CA GLU A 276 -24.49 -1.28 -0.66
C GLU A 276 -25.32 -1.97 -1.76
N ASN A 277 -24.74 -2.10 -2.95
CA ASN A 277 -25.36 -2.56 -4.20
C ASN A 277 -26.50 -1.69 -4.77
N MET A 278 -26.87 -0.59 -4.09
CA MET A 278 -27.84 0.39 -4.61
C MET A 278 -27.21 1.76 -4.82
N ASP A 279 -26.48 2.27 -3.81
CA ASP A 279 -25.83 3.58 -3.83
C ASP A 279 -24.30 3.47 -4.05
N PHE A 280 -23.70 2.33 -3.67
CA PHE A 280 -22.28 2.07 -3.85
C PHE A 280 -21.97 0.57 -3.83
N LYS A 281 -20.79 0.17 -4.31
CA LYS A 281 -20.21 -1.17 -4.09
C LYS A 281 -18.69 -1.09 -4.10
N PHE A 282 -18.02 -1.96 -3.35
CA PHE A 282 -16.57 -2.16 -3.46
C PHE A 282 -16.26 -3.13 -4.62
N ARG A 283 -15.21 -2.86 -5.39
CA ARG A 283 -14.81 -3.73 -6.52
C ARG A 283 -13.98 -4.93 -6.10
N GLU A 284 -13.10 -4.75 -5.12
CA GLU A 284 -12.17 -5.77 -4.64
C GLU A 284 -12.46 -6.17 -3.17
N GLY A 285 -13.72 -6.08 -2.76
CA GLY A 285 -14.13 -6.29 -1.37
C GLY A 285 -13.77 -5.11 -0.45
N GLY A 286 -14.33 -5.06 0.75
CA GLY A 286 -14.11 -3.97 1.71
C GLY A 286 -12.82 -4.11 2.51
N ILE A 287 -11.67 -4.40 1.88
CA ILE A 287 -10.38 -4.55 2.58
C ILE A 287 -9.33 -3.69 1.88
N ILE A 288 -8.67 -2.81 2.62
CA ILE A 288 -7.48 -2.11 2.13
C ILE A 288 -6.25 -2.95 2.45
N ASN A 289 -5.46 -3.24 1.43
CA ASN A 289 -4.18 -3.92 1.57
C ASN A 289 -3.06 -2.89 1.39
N ILE A 290 -2.20 -2.76 2.39
CA ILE A 290 -0.94 -2.02 2.28
C ILE A 290 0.16 -3.06 2.13
N TYR A 291 0.88 -3.01 1.00
CA TYR A 291 1.93 -3.97 0.71
C TYR A 291 3.23 -3.57 1.44
N PRO A 292 4.13 -4.53 1.71
CA PRO A 292 5.46 -4.24 2.24
C PRO A 292 6.16 -3.11 1.51
N TYR A 293 6.90 -2.28 2.24
CA TYR A 293 7.68 -1.15 1.70
C TYR A 293 6.82 -0.06 1.01
N THR A 294 5.50 -0.05 1.24
CA THR A 294 4.60 0.98 0.71
C THR A 294 3.95 1.79 1.83
N GLU A 295 3.78 3.08 1.59
CA GLU A 295 3.19 3.99 2.57
C GLU A 295 1.65 3.99 2.54
N LYS A 296 1.04 3.45 1.47
CA LYS A 296 -0.38 3.62 1.18
C LYS A 296 -1.00 2.41 0.53
N GLY A 297 -2.27 2.18 0.87
CA GLY A 297 -3.13 1.20 0.22
C GLY A 297 -4.44 1.84 -0.19
N THR A 298 -5.03 1.34 -1.28
CA THR A 298 -6.29 1.85 -1.82
C THR A 298 -7.26 0.73 -2.13
N VAL A 299 -8.55 1.00 -1.93
CA VAL A 299 -9.64 0.17 -2.46
C VAL A 299 -10.56 0.99 -3.36
N GLU A 300 -11.00 0.39 -4.47
CA GLU A 300 -11.93 1.01 -5.40
C GLU A 300 -13.38 0.90 -4.89
N LEU A 301 -14.03 2.06 -4.81
CA LEU A 301 -15.43 2.27 -4.47
C LEU A 301 -16.18 2.77 -5.71
N GLU A 302 -17.07 1.95 -6.25
CA GLU A 302 -17.94 2.33 -7.36
C GLU A 302 -19.24 2.94 -6.80
N ILE A 303 -19.51 4.20 -7.15
CA ILE A 303 -20.72 4.91 -6.75
C ILE A 303 -21.81 4.67 -7.79
N ILE A 304 -22.83 3.94 -7.36
CA ILE A 304 -24.01 3.58 -8.14
C ILE A 304 -25.06 4.68 -7.92
N GLN A 305 -25.78 5.07 -8.96
CA GLN A 305 -26.81 6.10 -8.86
C GLN A 305 -28.07 5.67 -9.61
N ASP A 306 -28.66 4.56 -9.18
CA ASP A 306 -29.82 4.01 -9.85
C ASP A 306 -31.15 4.48 -9.21
N ASP A 307 -31.15 4.89 -7.93
CA ASP A 307 -32.38 5.22 -7.18
C ASP A 307 -32.29 6.45 -6.24
N ILE A 308 -31.27 7.29 -6.35
CA ILE A 308 -31.19 8.51 -5.53
C ILE A 308 -32.09 9.59 -6.17
N PRO A 309 -33.16 10.05 -5.49
CA PRO A 309 -34.00 11.13 -6.01
C PRO A 309 -33.14 12.35 -6.33
N MET A 310 -33.44 13.06 -7.43
CA MET A 310 -32.85 14.38 -7.69
C MET A 310 -32.97 15.22 -6.41
N TYR A 311 -31.86 15.84 -5.98
CA TYR A 311 -31.73 16.66 -4.75
C TYR A 311 -31.65 15.92 -3.41
N ALA A 312 -31.58 14.59 -3.38
CA ALA A 312 -31.27 13.84 -2.16
C ALA A 312 -29.76 13.56 -2.03
N THR A 313 -29.23 13.69 -0.82
CA THR A 313 -27.88 13.25 -0.47
C THR A 313 -27.96 11.99 0.39
N ARG A 314 -27.06 11.04 0.16
CA ARG A 314 -26.87 9.88 1.05
C ARG A 314 -25.52 10.00 1.74
N THR A 315 -25.48 9.72 3.02
CA THR A 315 -24.22 9.61 3.77
C THR A 315 -23.75 8.18 3.76
N LEU A 316 -22.53 7.96 3.30
CA LEU A 316 -21.75 6.73 3.40
C LEU A 316 -20.60 6.96 4.37
N VAL A 317 -20.63 6.27 5.49
CA VAL A 317 -19.53 6.25 6.47
C VAL A 317 -18.73 4.98 6.24
N VAL A 318 -17.45 5.13 5.92
CA VAL A 318 -16.49 4.02 5.85
C VAL A 318 -15.64 4.08 7.11
N GLN A 319 -15.49 2.96 7.81
CA GLN A 319 -14.77 2.87 9.07
C GLN A 319 -13.84 1.66 9.06
N MET A 320 -12.63 1.82 9.61
CA MET A 320 -11.72 0.70 9.84
C MET A 320 -12.23 -0.18 10.99
N GLU A 321 -12.13 -1.50 10.84
CA GLU A 321 -12.57 -2.47 11.85
C GLU A 321 -11.42 -2.83 12.80
N ASP A 322 -11.31 -2.09 13.91
CA ASP A 322 -10.20 -2.10 14.88
C ASP A 322 -9.74 -3.51 15.28
N ASP A 323 -10.67 -4.36 15.75
CA ASP A 323 -10.36 -5.70 16.26
C ASP A 323 -9.86 -6.69 15.20
N SER A 324 -9.92 -6.32 13.91
CA SER A 324 -9.58 -7.20 12.78
C SER A 324 -8.41 -6.69 11.94
N ILE A 325 -7.81 -5.55 12.27
CA ILE A 325 -6.60 -5.05 11.59
C ILE A 325 -5.43 -5.96 11.93
N LYS A 326 -4.63 -6.33 10.91
CA LYS A 326 -3.41 -7.11 11.10
C LYS A 326 -2.19 -6.25 10.85
N ASN A 327 -1.19 -6.39 11.73
CA ASN A 327 0.12 -5.74 11.64
C ASN A 327 0.10 -4.20 11.72
N ALA A 328 -0.97 -3.62 12.27
CA ALA A 328 -1.07 -2.18 12.53
C ALA A 328 -2.15 -1.88 13.57
N GLU A 329 -2.11 -0.68 14.15
CA GLU A 329 -3.15 -0.12 15.02
C GLU A 329 -3.88 1.04 14.35
N ILE A 330 -5.08 1.36 14.84
CA ILE A 330 -5.81 2.53 14.38
C ILE A 330 -5.09 3.82 14.82
N GLY A 331 -4.78 4.68 13.84
CA GLY A 331 -4.27 6.02 14.06
C GLY A 331 -5.37 7.08 14.21
N GLY A 332 -5.06 8.32 13.83
CA GLY A 332 -5.93 9.47 14.05
C GLY A 332 -7.26 9.42 13.28
N ILE A 333 -7.25 9.08 11.99
CA ILE A 333 -8.44 9.14 11.13
C ILE A 333 -8.92 7.72 10.80
N SER A 334 -9.75 7.17 11.68
CA SER A 334 -10.31 5.80 11.54
C SER A 334 -11.66 5.73 10.82
N ARG A 335 -12.25 6.89 10.55
CA ARG A 335 -13.59 7.03 9.95
C ARG A 335 -13.58 8.09 8.86
N GLN A 336 -14.02 7.71 7.67
CA GLN A 336 -14.24 8.60 6.54
C GLN A 336 -15.75 8.80 6.29
N ILE A 337 -16.19 10.05 6.19
CA ILE A 337 -17.57 10.41 5.90
C ILE A 337 -17.68 10.90 4.46
N ASN A 338 -18.42 10.16 3.64
CA ASN A 338 -18.66 10.45 2.24
C ASN A 338 -20.11 10.91 2.03
N THR A 339 -20.30 12.05 1.39
CA THR A 339 -21.63 12.51 0.95
C THR A 339 -21.83 12.14 -0.51
N ILE A 340 -22.67 11.16 -0.79
CA ILE A 340 -23.03 10.80 -2.17
C ILE A 340 -24.09 11.80 -2.65
N ILE A 341 -23.74 12.55 -3.69
CA ILE A 341 -24.58 13.59 -4.30
C ILE A 341 -25.18 13.01 -5.58
N GLY A 342 -26.50 12.83 -5.59
CA GLY A 342 -27.24 12.54 -6.83
C GLY A 342 -27.02 13.67 -7.84
N ALA A 343 -26.68 13.33 -9.09
CA ALA A 343 -26.26 14.27 -10.12
C ALA A 343 -27.03 15.59 -10.11
N GLN A 344 -26.33 16.68 -9.79
CA GLN A 344 -26.84 18.03 -9.86
C GLN A 344 -26.76 18.51 -11.31
N GLU A 345 -27.61 18.00 -12.21
CA GLU A 345 -27.85 18.74 -13.44
C GLU A 345 -28.58 20.02 -13.05
N MET A 346 -27.90 21.16 -13.17
CA MET A 346 -28.56 22.47 -13.11
C MET A 346 -29.77 22.40 -14.03
N LYS A 347 -30.91 22.91 -13.57
CA LYS A 347 -32.05 23.06 -14.47
C LYS A 347 -31.60 23.83 -15.71
N ASP A 348 -31.70 23.18 -16.87
CA ASP A 348 -31.33 23.82 -18.12
C ASP A 348 -32.28 24.99 -18.38
N CYS A 349 -31.72 26.20 -18.39
CA CYS A 349 -32.42 27.42 -18.77
C CYS A 349 -31.74 28.07 -19.99
N SER A 350 -30.86 27.35 -20.69
CA SER A 350 -29.99 27.87 -21.74
C SER A 350 -30.78 28.38 -22.95
N GLY A 351 -31.84 27.69 -23.38
CA GLY A 351 -32.67 28.16 -24.48
C GLY A 351 -33.49 29.40 -24.13
N ILE A 352 -33.96 29.52 -22.89
CA ILE A 352 -34.59 30.77 -22.40
C ILE A 352 -33.58 31.92 -22.40
N ASN A 353 -32.36 31.68 -21.93
CA ASN A 353 -31.29 32.69 -21.93
C ASN A 353 -30.93 33.13 -23.36
N ARG A 354 -30.83 32.18 -24.28
CA ARG A 354 -30.57 32.43 -25.71
C ARG A 354 -31.68 33.29 -26.32
N PHE A 355 -32.94 32.91 -26.09
CA PHE A 355 -34.11 33.63 -26.57
C PHE A 355 -34.19 35.08 -26.06
N LEU A 356 -33.83 35.31 -24.80
CA LEU A 356 -33.75 36.66 -24.22
C LEU A 356 -32.69 37.52 -24.91
N ARG A 357 -31.53 36.94 -25.25
CA ARG A 357 -30.44 37.66 -25.94
C ARG A 357 -30.78 38.02 -27.38
N GLU A 358 -31.51 37.16 -28.07
CA GLU A 358 -31.93 37.37 -29.46
C GLU A 358 -33.06 38.41 -29.58
N ASN A 359 -33.89 38.59 -28.54
CA ASN A 359 -35.01 39.53 -28.53
C ASN A 359 -34.67 40.89 -27.89
N GLN A 360 -34.28 41.86 -28.72
CA GLN A 360 -33.96 43.23 -28.26
C GLN A 360 -35.15 43.95 -27.57
N SER A 361 -36.39 43.61 -27.94
CA SER A 361 -37.62 44.18 -27.36
C SER A 361 -37.78 43.91 -25.85
N PHE A 362 -37.10 42.89 -25.32
CA PHE A 362 -37.17 42.49 -23.92
C PHE A 362 -35.81 42.47 -23.23
N SER A 363 -34.85 43.27 -23.71
CA SER A 363 -33.50 43.41 -23.15
C SER A 363 -33.44 43.79 -21.66
N SER A 364 -34.52 44.34 -21.12
CA SER A 364 -34.64 44.66 -19.68
C SER A 364 -35.03 43.46 -18.80
N PHE A 365 -35.36 42.31 -19.38
CA PHE A 365 -35.72 41.10 -18.63
C PHE A 365 -34.44 40.35 -18.26
N GLU A 366 -34.42 39.80 -17.05
CA GLU A 366 -33.26 39.10 -16.52
C GLU A 366 -33.61 37.68 -16.16
N LEU A 367 -32.75 36.73 -16.54
CA LEU A 367 -32.88 35.33 -16.16
C LEU A 367 -31.81 34.97 -15.13
N ASN A 368 -32.25 34.51 -13.96
CA ASN A 368 -31.39 33.93 -12.95
C ASN A 368 -31.65 32.42 -12.90
N ALA A 369 -30.68 31.64 -13.37
CA ALA A 369 -30.73 30.18 -13.32
C ALA A 369 -30.10 29.69 -12.01
N SER A 370 -30.83 28.83 -11.30
CA SER A 370 -30.36 28.15 -10.09
C SER A 370 -30.46 26.63 -10.27
N LYS A 371 -29.96 25.87 -9.29
CA LYS A 371 -29.85 24.41 -9.35
C LYS A 371 -31.17 23.70 -9.68
N SER A 372 -32.31 24.24 -9.21
CA SER A 372 -33.64 23.64 -9.41
C SER A 372 -34.68 24.56 -10.07
N ARG A 373 -34.31 25.80 -10.41
CA ARG A 373 -35.27 26.85 -10.82
C ARG A 373 -34.70 27.75 -11.91
N CYS A 374 -35.54 28.14 -12.86
CA CYS A 374 -35.30 29.28 -13.74
C CYS A 374 -36.16 30.45 -13.23
N ILE A 375 -35.53 31.58 -12.87
CA ILE A 375 -36.22 32.76 -12.37
C ILE A 375 -36.13 33.85 -13.44
N LEU A 376 -37.25 34.13 -14.10
CA LEU A 376 -37.36 35.21 -15.08
C LEU A 376 -37.95 36.45 -14.42
N SER A 377 -37.16 37.51 -14.31
CA SER A 377 -37.56 38.78 -13.68
C SER A 377 -38.04 39.78 -14.73
N LEU A 378 -39.31 40.16 -14.66
CA LEU A 378 -39.95 41.17 -15.50
C LEU A 378 -40.07 42.51 -14.75
N PRO A 379 -39.41 43.59 -15.21
CA PRO A 379 -39.51 44.89 -14.55
C PRO A 379 -40.93 45.46 -14.58
N SER A 380 -41.50 45.81 -13.42
CA SER A 380 -42.88 46.33 -13.34
C SER A 380 -43.05 47.66 -14.06
N GLY A 381 -42.01 48.50 -14.12
CA GLY A 381 -42.07 49.78 -14.83
C GLY A 381 -42.21 49.63 -16.35
N PHE A 382 -41.78 48.48 -16.90
CA PHE A 382 -42.00 48.13 -18.30
C PHE A 382 -43.46 47.72 -18.52
N LEU A 383 -43.96 46.79 -17.69
CA LEU A 383 -45.29 46.18 -17.81
C LEU A 383 -46.46 47.11 -17.46
N PHE A 384 -46.35 47.89 -16.38
CA PHE A 384 -47.47 48.61 -15.76
C PHE A 384 -47.22 50.12 -15.67
N PRO A 385 -48.27 50.95 -15.65
CA PRO A 385 -48.14 52.34 -15.22
C PRO A 385 -47.84 52.43 -13.72
N SER A 386 -47.30 53.56 -13.27
CA SER A 386 -47.02 53.80 -11.85
C SER A 386 -48.30 53.67 -11.01
N GLY A 387 -48.23 52.95 -9.89
CA GLY A 387 -49.38 52.66 -9.02
C GLY A 387 -50.48 51.78 -9.63
N GLY A 388 -50.31 51.29 -10.87
CA GLY A 388 -51.27 50.45 -11.56
C GLY A 388 -50.84 48.98 -11.67
N ALA A 389 -51.82 48.13 -11.99
CA ALA A 389 -51.63 46.70 -12.25
C ALA A 389 -52.14 46.26 -13.64
N THR A 390 -52.73 47.16 -14.42
CA THR A 390 -53.15 46.86 -15.81
C THR A 390 -51.94 46.92 -16.73
N ILE A 391 -51.72 45.88 -17.53
CA ILE A 391 -50.63 45.82 -18.52
C ILE A 391 -50.86 46.92 -19.56
N LYS A 392 -49.80 47.62 -19.96
CA LYS A 392 -49.89 48.67 -20.99
C LYS A 392 -50.30 48.06 -22.33
N LYS A 393 -51.31 48.65 -22.99
CA LYS A 393 -51.87 48.16 -24.27
C LYS A 393 -50.82 47.88 -25.36
N GLY A 394 -49.78 48.72 -25.47
CA GLY A 394 -48.71 48.54 -26.47
C GLY A 394 -47.70 47.42 -26.16
N ILE A 395 -47.75 46.83 -24.97
CA ILE A 395 -46.85 45.76 -24.51
C ILE A 395 -47.55 44.40 -24.46
N GLU A 396 -48.87 44.39 -24.21
CA GLU A 396 -49.66 43.17 -24.03
C GLU A 396 -49.45 42.15 -25.16
N GLN A 397 -49.68 42.54 -26.42
CA GLN A 397 -49.49 41.63 -27.57
C GLN A 397 -48.05 41.13 -27.71
N LYS A 398 -47.05 41.98 -27.43
CA LYS A 398 -45.64 41.57 -27.48
C LYS A 398 -45.31 40.56 -26.38
N LEU A 399 -45.88 40.77 -25.18
CA LEU A 399 -45.69 39.90 -24.04
C LEU A 399 -46.37 38.54 -24.26
N GLU A 400 -47.54 38.51 -24.88
CA GLU A 400 -48.22 37.28 -25.29
C GLU A 400 -47.33 36.43 -26.21
N THR A 401 -46.80 37.02 -27.30
CA THR A 401 -45.87 36.32 -28.21
C THR A 401 -44.64 35.81 -27.47
N PHE A 402 -44.02 36.66 -26.64
CA PHE A 402 -42.83 36.29 -25.87
C PHE A 402 -43.08 35.13 -24.91
N LEU A 403 -44.20 35.13 -24.20
CA LEU A 403 -44.56 34.06 -23.28
C LEU A 403 -44.99 32.78 -24.01
N GLY A 404 -45.54 32.88 -25.23
CA GLY A 404 -45.84 31.71 -26.08
C GLY A 404 -44.57 30.96 -26.48
N GLU A 405 -43.56 31.67 -26.95
CA GLU A 405 -42.23 31.10 -27.27
C GLU A 405 -41.51 30.50 -26.06
N ILE A 406 -41.81 30.99 -24.85
CA ILE A 406 -41.31 30.39 -23.61
C ILE A 406 -42.11 29.12 -23.27
N ARG A 407 -43.45 29.15 -23.40
CA ARG A 407 -44.34 28.03 -23.05
C ARG A 407 -43.96 26.74 -23.77
N ASP A 408 -43.62 26.84 -25.05
CA ASP A 408 -43.42 25.67 -25.93
C ASP A 408 -42.01 25.07 -25.85
N ARG A 409 -41.19 25.56 -24.90
CA ARG A 409 -39.84 25.06 -24.66
C ARG A 409 -39.83 23.77 -23.88
N TYR A 410 -39.03 22.82 -24.35
CA TYR A 410 -38.83 21.52 -23.70
C TYR A 410 -38.28 21.70 -22.27
N GLU A 411 -37.49 22.75 -22.02
CA GLU A 411 -36.95 23.08 -20.70
C GLU A 411 -38.01 23.33 -19.63
N LEU A 412 -39.24 23.66 -20.06
CA LEU A 412 -40.37 23.96 -19.19
C LEU A 412 -41.40 22.84 -19.12
N GLU A 413 -41.19 21.71 -19.76
CA GLU A 413 -42.16 20.63 -19.77
C GLU A 413 -42.36 20.04 -18.37
N GLY A 414 -43.61 20.04 -17.88
CA GLY A 414 -43.98 19.49 -16.58
C GLY A 414 -43.59 20.30 -15.33
N ASP A 415 -42.94 21.46 -15.48
CA ASP A 415 -42.61 22.36 -14.36
C ASP A 415 -43.82 22.96 -13.64
N ALA A 416 -43.71 23.17 -12.34
CA ALA A 416 -44.56 24.12 -11.62
C ALA A 416 -44.09 25.55 -11.88
N ILE A 417 -45.04 26.47 -12.04
CA ILE A 417 -44.81 27.87 -12.36
C ILE A 417 -45.32 28.70 -11.19
N ARG A 418 -44.48 29.58 -10.65
CA ARG A 418 -44.90 30.55 -9.63
C ARG A 418 -44.73 31.96 -10.16
N VAL A 419 -45.76 32.78 -10.00
CA VAL A 419 -45.78 34.20 -10.38
C VAL A 419 -45.74 35.04 -9.11
N ASP A 420 -44.58 35.64 -8.85
CA ASP A 420 -44.33 36.43 -7.65
C ASP A 420 -44.34 37.92 -7.97
N GLY A 421 -45.24 38.68 -7.34
CA GLY A 421 -45.32 40.13 -7.46
C GLY A 421 -44.53 40.84 -6.37
N HIS A 422 -43.75 41.86 -6.75
CA HIS A 422 -42.98 42.68 -5.83
C HIS A 422 -43.16 44.18 -6.09
N THR A 423 -43.03 44.98 -5.03
CA THR A 423 -43.05 46.45 -5.08
C THR A 423 -41.75 47.03 -4.51
N ASP A 424 -41.63 48.35 -4.54
CA ASP A 424 -40.64 49.05 -3.73
C ASP A 424 -41.21 49.46 -2.36
N ASP A 425 -40.34 50.07 -1.55
CA ASP A 425 -40.58 50.57 -0.20
C ASP A 425 -41.45 51.85 -0.16
N VAL A 426 -41.92 52.34 -1.31
CA VAL A 426 -42.68 53.60 -1.37
C VAL A 426 -44.15 53.29 -1.06
N PRO A 427 -44.74 53.87 0.00
CA PRO A 427 -46.15 53.69 0.28
C PRO A 427 -47.03 54.24 -0.83
N LEU A 428 -48.19 53.62 -1.05
CA LEU A 428 -49.16 54.11 -2.01
C LEU A 428 -49.84 55.39 -1.50
N ASN A 429 -50.20 56.27 -2.43
CA ASN A 429 -50.96 57.48 -2.13
C ASN A 429 -52.34 57.12 -1.55
N LYS A 430 -52.87 57.96 -0.65
CA LYS A 430 -54.21 57.76 -0.04
C LYS A 430 -55.37 57.70 -1.06
N LYS A 431 -55.17 58.22 -2.28
CA LYS A 431 -56.12 58.17 -3.40
C LYS A 431 -55.83 57.05 -4.41
N ALA A 432 -54.85 56.19 -4.14
CA ALA A 432 -54.51 55.08 -5.02
C ALA A 432 -55.63 54.03 -5.03
N ARG A 433 -55.76 53.31 -6.15
CA ARG A 433 -56.77 52.24 -6.32
C ARG A 433 -56.58 51.06 -5.36
N PHE A 434 -55.36 50.85 -4.87
CA PHE A 434 -55.00 49.74 -3.99
C PHE A 434 -54.68 50.26 -2.59
N ARG A 435 -55.07 49.51 -1.57
CA ARG A 435 -54.93 49.87 -0.14
C ARG A 435 -53.48 49.94 0.30
N ASN A 436 -52.65 49.02 -0.18
CA ASN A 436 -51.24 48.94 0.17
C ASN A 436 -50.43 48.18 -0.91
N ASN A 437 -49.12 48.09 -0.68
CA ASN A 437 -48.20 47.41 -1.59
C ASN A 437 -48.43 45.88 -1.67
N TRP A 438 -49.00 45.26 -0.62
CA TRP A 438 -49.41 43.86 -0.66
C TRP A 438 -50.48 43.63 -1.73
N GLU A 439 -51.57 44.40 -1.67
CA GLU A 439 -52.66 44.32 -2.64
C GLU A 439 -52.16 44.62 -4.06
N LEU A 440 -51.35 45.67 -4.24
CA LEU A 440 -50.79 46.00 -5.55
C LEU A 440 -49.91 44.87 -6.11
N SER A 441 -49.05 44.27 -5.27
CA SER A 441 -48.16 43.19 -5.70
C SER A 441 -48.91 41.93 -6.11
N THR A 442 -49.92 41.53 -5.34
CA THR A 442 -50.77 40.36 -5.63
C THR A 442 -51.59 40.58 -6.89
N VAL A 443 -52.19 41.76 -7.08
CA VAL A 443 -52.98 42.05 -8.29
C VAL A 443 -52.08 42.06 -9.53
N ARG A 444 -50.86 42.63 -9.46
CA ARG A 444 -49.90 42.57 -10.59
C ARG A 444 -49.52 41.14 -10.96
N ALA A 445 -49.21 40.30 -9.96
CA ALA A 445 -48.91 38.90 -10.18
C ALA A 445 -50.11 38.18 -10.81
N THR A 446 -51.32 38.45 -10.31
CA THR A 446 -52.57 37.90 -10.84
C THR A 446 -52.78 38.33 -12.29
N THR A 447 -52.61 39.60 -12.63
CA THR A 447 -52.79 40.08 -14.02
C THR A 447 -51.83 39.38 -15.00
N VAL A 448 -50.58 39.16 -14.62
CA VAL A 448 -49.61 38.42 -15.46
C VAL A 448 -50.00 36.95 -15.58
N ALA A 449 -50.37 36.32 -14.47
CA ALA A 449 -50.82 34.93 -14.46
C ALA A 449 -52.09 34.72 -15.31
N THR A 450 -53.06 35.64 -15.22
CA THR A 450 -54.28 35.61 -16.05
C THR A 450 -53.94 35.71 -17.53
N LEU A 451 -53.02 36.60 -17.93
CA LEU A 451 -52.55 36.66 -19.32
C LEU A 451 -51.89 35.34 -19.76
N MET A 452 -51.03 34.75 -18.90
CA MET A 452 -50.40 33.46 -19.19
C MET A 452 -51.43 32.34 -19.39
N MET A 453 -52.48 32.29 -18.56
CA MET A 453 -53.51 31.26 -18.65
C MET A 453 -54.44 31.48 -19.84
N GLU A 454 -55.04 32.67 -19.95
CA GLU A 454 -56.14 32.94 -20.88
C GLU A 454 -55.68 33.26 -22.30
N LYS A 455 -54.54 33.94 -22.45
CA LYS A 455 -54.04 34.39 -23.77
C LYS A 455 -52.97 33.49 -24.33
N VAL A 456 -52.11 32.96 -23.46
CA VAL A 456 -50.96 32.15 -23.86
C VAL A 456 -51.23 30.64 -23.68
N GLY A 457 -52.21 30.24 -22.87
CA GLY A 457 -52.59 28.82 -22.72
C GLY A 457 -51.70 28.01 -21.77
N PHE A 458 -51.06 28.65 -20.78
CA PHE A 458 -50.45 27.91 -19.69
C PHE A 458 -51.53 27.21 -18.83
N LYS A 459 -51.29 25.94 -18.48
CA LYS A 459 -52.21 25.14 -17.67
C LYS A 459 -52.39 25.74 -16.27
N PRO A 460 -53.63 26.08 -15.84
CA PRO A 460 -53.88 26.69 -14.53
C PRO A 460 -53.36 25.86 -13.36
N GLU A 461 -53.40 24.53 -13.47
CA GLU A 461 -52.97 23.59 -12.41
C GLU A 461 -51.46 23.64 -12.14
N ARG A 462 -50.70 24.28 -13.04
CA ARG A 462 -49.26 24.48 -12.90
C ARG A 462 -48.90 25.83 -12.31
N ILE A 463 -49.85 26.76 -12.19
CA ILE A 463 -49.58 28.16 -11.82
C ILE A 463 -49.99 28.43 -10.37
N ALA A 464 -49.04 28.95 -9.60
CA ALA A 464 -49.28 29.54 -8.28
C ALA A 464 -48.98 31.04 -8.32
N ILE A 465 -49.78 31.84 -7.62
CA ILE A 465 -49.65 33.30 -7.57
C ILE A 465 -49.28 33.71 -6.15
N SER A 466 -48.35 34.65 -6.00
CA SER A 466 -47.99 35.22 -4.69
C SER A 466 -47.63 36.69 -4.82
N GLY A 467 -47.97 37.49 -3.80
CA GLY A 467 -47.55 38.89 -3.68
C GLY A 467 -46.71 39.06 -2.42
N TYR A 468 -45.57 39.74 -2.53
CA TYR A 468 -44.62 39.91 -1.43
C TYR A 468 -44.37 41.38 -1.05
N ALA A 469 -45.08 42.32 -1.69
CA ALA A 469 -44.85 43.76 -1.48
C ALA A 469 -43.33 44.10 -1.57
N ASP A 470 -42.82 44.84 -0.60
CA ASP A 470 -41.43 45.26 -0.43
C ASP A 470 -40.61 44.34 0.49
N THR A 471 -41.20 43.26 1.01
CA THR A 471 -40.57 42.39 2.03
C THR A 471 -39.45 41.50 1.51
N ARG A 472 -39.37 41.30 0.18
CA ARG A 472 -38.31 40.52 -0.50
C ARG A 472 -37.62 41.38 -1.56
N PRO A 473 -36.80 42.36 -1.16
CA PRO A 473 -36.09 43.22 -2.11
C PRO A 473 -34.98 42.43 -2.80
N LYS A 474 -34.87 42.57 -4.12
CA LYS A 474 -33.76 42.00 -4.92
C LYS A 474 -32.45 42.73 -4.62
N THR A 475 -32.53 44.06 -4.49
CA THR A 475 -31.42 44.93 -4.12
C THR A 475 -31.75 45.59 -2.78
N PRO A 476 -30.87 45.48 -1.76
CA PRO A 476 -31.13 46.08 -0.45
C PRO A 476 -31.19 47.61 -0.55
N TYR A 477 -32.03 48.21 0.32
CA TYR A 477 -32.15 49.66 0.47
C TYR A 477 -31.04 50.27 1.34
N LEU A 478 -30.27 49.44 2.02
CA LEU A 478 -29.11 49.81 2.83
C LEU A 478 -27.82 49.54 2.02
N GLY A 479 -26.81 50.39 2.22
CA GLY A 479 -25.45 50.19 1.73
C GLY A 479 -24.67 49.20 2.61
N ASN A 480 -23.42 48.91 2.23
CA ASN A 480 -22.55 48.02 3.00
C ASN A 480 -22.18 48.58 4.38
N ASP A 481 -22.28 49.89 4.53
CA ASP A 481 -22.10 50.67 5.76
C ASP A 481 -23.33 50.66 6.68
N GLY A 482 -24.42 49.99 6.28
CA GLY A 482 -25.69 50.00 7.00
C GLY A 482 -26.49 51.30 6.85
N ILE A 483 -26.01 52.26 6.07
CA ILE A 483 -26.69 53.54 5.83
C ILE A 483 -27.71 53.36 4.69
N ARG A 484 -28.88 54.00 4.81
CA ARG A 484 -29.89 53.97 3.75
C ARG A 484 -29.34 54.65 2.49
N LYS A 485 -29.41 53.95 1.35
CA LYS A 485 -29.06 54.50 0.04
C LYS A 485 -29.84 55.79 -0.23
N SER A 486 -29.21 56.75 -0.90
CA SER A 486 -29.82 58.03 -1.27
C SER A 486 -29.64 58.33 -2.75
N GLY A 487 -30.40 59.31 -3.26
CA GLY A 487 -30.30 59.79 -4.64
C GLY A 487 -30.48 58.70 -5.71
N LYS A 488 -29.50 58.59 -6.61
CA LYS A 488 -29.52 57.68 -7.76
C LYS A 488 -29.50 56.20 -7.35
N ASP A 489 -28.78 55.87 -6.28
CA ASP A 489 -28.64 54.47 -5.82
C ASP A 489 -29.93 53.93 -5.22
N LEU A 490 -30.64 54.78 -4.47
CA LEU A 490 -31.98 54.44 -3.96
C LEU A 490 -32.97 54.27 -5.11
N LEU A 491 -32.92 55.14 -6.12
CA LEU A 491 -33.78 55.05 -7.30
C LEU A 491 -33.55 53.75 -8.07
N ASN A 492 -32.28 53.35 -8.23
CA ASN A 492 -31.89 52.11 -8.90
C ASN A 492 -32.35 50.88 -8.09
N ALA A 493 -32.15 50.87 -6.77
CA ALA A 493 -32.63 49.79 -5.90
C ALA A 493 -34.16 49.65 -5.99
N ARG A 494 -34.90 50.76 -5.92
CA ARG A 494 -36.36 50.77 -6.10
C ARG A 494 -36.77 50.25 -7.47
N LYS A 495 -36.08 50.67 -8.55
CA LYS A 495 -36.36 50.21 -9.91
C LYS A 495 -36.14 48.70 -10.07
N ALA A 496 -35.09 48.15 -9.46
CA ALA A 496 -34.81 46.72 -9.46
C ALA A 496 -35.82 45.92 -8.62
N ASN A 497 -36.30 46.48 -7.50
CA ASN A 497 -37.23 45.80 -6.60
C ASN A 497 -38.68 45.80 -7.11
N ARG A 498 -39.07 46.75 -7.96
CA ARG A 498 -40.35 46.74 -8.68
C ARG A 498 -40.30 45.75 -9.86
N ARG A 499 -40.59 44.48 -9.59
CA ARG A 499 -40.64 43.41 -10.60
C ARG A 499 -41.79 42.43 -10.38
N VAL A 500 -42.07 41.64 -11.42
CA VAL A 500 -42.81 40.38 -11.33
C VAL A 500 -41.84 39.27 -11.72
N GLU A 501 -41.73 38.22 -10.92
CA GLU A 501 -40.85 37.08 -11.19
C GLU A 501 -41.69 35.88 -11.63
N LEU A 502 -41.29 35.24 -12.73
CA LEU A 502 -41.80 33.94 -13.16
C LEU A 502 -40.78 32.89 -12.79
N ILE A 503 -41.16 31.99 -11.90
CA ILE A 503 -40.29 30.98 -11.31
C ILE A 503 -40.73 29.61 -11.81
N PHE A 504 -39.92 29.02 -12.67
CA PHE A 504 -40.15 27.68 -13.20
C PHE A 504 -39.39 26.68 -12.35
N THR A 505 -40.08 25.75 -11.70
CA THR A 505 -39.50 24.76 -10.78
C THR A 505 -39.92 23.34 -11.16
N ARG A 506 -38.98 22.38 -11.19
CA ARG A 506 -39.34 20.98 -11.37
C ARG A 506 -40.07 20.47 -10.11
N PRO A 507 -41.29 19.92 -10.21
CA PRO A 507 -42.01 19.38 -9.05
C PRO A 507 -41.27 18.17 -8.47
N ALA A 508 -41.37 17.97 -7.15
CA ALA A 508 -40.72 16.85 -6.47
C ALA A 508 -41.37 15.51 -6.87
N GLN A 509 -40.60 14.41 -6.85
CA GLN A 509 -41.04 13.09 -7.33
C GLN A 509 -42.32 12.58 -6.63
N LYS A 510 -42.56 12.91 -5.35
CA LYS A 510 -43.81 12.62 -4.62
C LYS A 510 -45.06 13.28 -5.22
N GLU A 511 -44.93 14.44 -5.84
CA GLU A 511 -46.04 15.10 -6.54
C GLU A 511 -46.25 14.52 -7.95
N ARG A 512 -45.21 13.93 -8.57
CA ARG A 512 -45.33 13.20 -9.84
C ARG A 512 -46.04 11.85 -9.67
N THR A 513 -45.74 11.08 -8.63
CA THR A 513 -46.40 9.79 -8.37
C THR A 513 -47.89 9.95 -8.00
N ARG A 514 -48.26 11.01 -7.27
CA ARG A 514 -49.67 11.38 -7.05
C ARG A 514 -50.44 11.72 -8.34
N ARG A 515 -49.75 12.09 -9.42
CA ARG A 515 -50.40 12.38 -10.72
C ARG A 515 -50.61 11.13 -11.58
N PHE A 516 -49.83 10.07 -11.37
CA PHE A 516 -50.00 8.81 -12.11
C PHE A 516 -51.13 7.94 -11.56
N PHE A 517 -51.44 8.07 -10.27
CA PHE A 517 -52.60 7.45 -9.65
C PHE A 517 -53.58 8.55 -9.23
N PRO A 518 -54.68 8.79 -9.97
CA PRO A 518 -55.73 9.67 -9.46
C PRO A 518 -56.22 9.11 -8.11
N GLU A 519 -56.43 9.99 -7.12
CA GLU A 519 -57.01 9.55 -5.85
C GLU A 519 -58.38 8.91 -6.13
N PRO A 520 -58.68 7.73 -5.57
CA PRO A 520 -59.96 7.07 -5.83
C PRO A 520 -61.18 7.84 -5.32
N ASN A 521 -61.05 8.97 -4.62
CA ASN A 521 -62.19 9.69 -4.00
C ASN A 521 -61.93 11.21 -3.83
N ALA A 522 -61.77 11.96 -4.92
CA ALA A 522 -62.04 13.40 -4.90
C ALA A 522 -63.35 13.63 -5.65
N GLY A 523 -64.46 13.62 -4.90
CA GLY A 523 -65.82 13.88 -5.38
C GLY A 523 -66.12 15.35 -5.59
#